data_AF-A0A509LM37-F1
#
_entry.id   AF-A0A509LM37-F1
#
_cell.length_a   1.000
_cell.length_b   1.000
_cell.length_c   1.000
_cell.angle_alpha   90.00
_cell.angle_beta   90.00
_cell.angle_gamma   90.00
#
_symmetry.space_group_name_H-M   'P 1'
#
loop_
_entity.id
_entity.type
_entity.pdbx_description
1 polymer ?
#
loop_
_entity_poly.entity_id
_entity_poly.type
_entity_poly.pdbx_seq_one_letter_code
_entity_poly.pdbx_strand_id
1 'polypeptide(L)'
;MDKLVVTADIHGSYSSWLTMKNLLNPSDKLAIAGDLFDTKYGNFSNTDFQPETIKKELNTFEHDFYYVYGNCDTPTFSPGFDTSMTFSAFNKKILLTHG
;
A
#
# COMPACT_ATOMS: atom_id res chain seq x y z
N MET A 1 -9.46 13.81 14.59
CA MET A 1 -8.80 14.58 13.53
C MET A 1 -8.38 13.58 12.49
N ASP A 2 -8.89 13.70 11.28
CA ASP A 2 -8.61 12.75 10.21
C ASP A 2 -7.15 12.88 9.79
N LYS A 3 -6.46 11.75 9.66
CA LYS A 3 -5.05 11.70 9.24
C LYS A 3 -4.95 11.03 7.87
N LEU A 4 -3.91 11.42 7.14
CA LEU A 4 -3.41 10.65 6.01
C LEU A 4 -2.16 9.93 6.50
N VAL A 5 -2.24 8.60 6.64
CA VAL A 5 -1.08 7.77 6.93
C VAL A 5 -0.40 7.44 5.60
N VAL A 6 0.91 7.64 5.54
CA VAL A 6 1.71 7.36 4.34
C VAL A 6 2.69 6.23 4.65
N THR A 7 2.75 5.23 3.78
CA THR A 7 3.70 4.13 3.85
C THR A 7 4.31 3.84 2.48
N ALA A 8 5.46 3.20 2.44
CA ALA A 8 6.13 2.68 1.24
C ALA A 8 6.95 1.45 1.67
N ASP A 9 7.45 0.68 0.72
CA ASP A 9 8.48 -0.34 0.96
C ASP A 9 8.08 -1.38 2.03
N ILE A 10 6.83 -1.85 1.98
CA ILE A 10 6.38 -2.95 2.84
C ILE A 10 6.95 -4.28 2.34
N HIS A 11 7.17 -4.41 1.03
CA HIS A 11 7.79 -5.57 0.39
C HIS A 11 7.19 -6.91 0.82
N GLY A 12 5.87 -6.96 0.92
CA GLY A 12 5.12 -8.15 1.34
C GLY A 12 5.24 -8.53 2.82
N SER A 13 5.93 -7.74 3.67
CA SER A 13 6.04 -7.98 5.11
C SER A 13 4.68 -7.83 5.79
N TYR A 14 4.12 -8.95 6.22
CA TYR A 14 2.80 -8.98 6.84
C TYR A 14 2.79 -8.31 8.21
N SER A 15 3.86 -8.47 9.01
CA SER A 15 4.01 -7.77 10.28
C SER A 15 4.03 -6.25 10.13
N SER A 16 4.69 -5.73 9.09
CA SER A 16 4.69 -4.29 8.75
C SER A 16 3.30 -3.82 8.32
N TRP A 17 2.61 -4.62 7.49
CA TRP A 17 1.23 -4.36 7.08
C TRP A 17 0.26 -4.32 8.27
N LEU A 18 0.34 -5.28 9.20
CA LEU A 18 -0.46 -5.29 10.42
C LEU A 18 -0.19 -4.08 11.30
N THR A 19 1.08 -3.68 11.43
CA THR A 19 1.46 -2.48 12.19
C THR A 19 0.81 -1.24 11.59
N MET A 20 0.86 -1.08 10.26
CA MET A 20 0.21 0.02 9.57
C MET A 20 -1.30 0.01 9.80
N LYS A 21 -1.99 -1.13 9.62
CA LYS A 21 -3.43 -1.23 9.86
C LYS A 21 -3.82 -0.82 11.27
N ASN A 22 -3.03 -1.22 12.27
CA ASN A 22 -3.29 -0.89 13.67
C ASN A 22 -3.07 0.58 14.02
N LEU A 23 -2.40 1.37 13.15
CA LEU A 23 -2.24 2.81 13.32
C LEU A 23 -3.44 3.61 12.79
N LEU A 24 -4.28 3.01 11.94
CA LEU A 24 -5.42 3.67 11.30
C LEU A 24 -6.62 3.72 12.26
N ASN A 25 -7.17 4.92 12.44
CA ASN A 25 -8.49 5.11 13.01
C ASN A 25 -9.55 5.00 11.89
N PRO A 26 -10.83 4.74 12.21
CA PRO A 26 -11.89 4.56 11.21
C PRO A 26 -12.03 5.69 10.16
N SER A 27 -11.68 6.93 10.51
CA SER A 27 -11.75 8.08 9.60
C SER A 27 -10.43 8.44 8.92
N ASP A 28 -9.35 7.71 9.20
CA ASP A 28 -8.05 7.92 8.57
C ASP A 28 -8.03 7.36 7.14
N LYS A 29 -7.19 7.96 6.30
CA LYS A 29 -6.91 7.50 4.94
C LYS A 29 -5.50 6.95 4.84
N LEU A 30 -5.27 6.08 3.85
CA LEU A 30 -3.98 5.47 3.59
C LEU A 30 -3.42 5.88 2.22
N ALA A 31 -2.15 6.29 2.15
CA ALA A 31 -1.41 6.41 0.91
C ALA A 31 -0.21 5.45 0.92
N ILE A 32 -0.10 4.65 -0.12
CA ILE A 32 0.92 3.61 -0.29
C ILE A 32 1.79 4.00 -1.50
N ALA A 33 2.99 4.51 -1.24
CA ALA A 33 3.92 5.03 -2.24
C ALA A 33 4.81 3.94 -2.85
N GLY A 34 4.20 2.84 -3.29
CA GLY A 34 4.88 1.73 -3.96
C GLY A 34 5.52 0.69 -3.04
N ASP A 35 5.94 -0.39 -3.69
CA ASP A 35 6.60 -1.56 -3.12
C ASP A 35 5.80 -2.18 -1.96
N LEU A 36 4.51 -2.38 -2.20
CA LEU A 36 3.63 -3.01 -1.21
C LEU A 36 3.84 -4.52 -1.17
N PHE A 37 3.98 -5.15 -2.34
CA PHE A 37 3.93 -6.61 -2.46
C PHE A 37 5.28 -7.26 -2.72
N ASP A 38 6.22 -6.56 -3.36
CA ASP A 38 7.50 -7.11 -3.85
C ASP A 38 7.31 -8.44 -4.60
N THR A 39 6.49 -8.39 -5.64
CA THR A 39 6.15 -9.57 -6.44
C THR A 39 7.21 -9.90 -7.48
N LYS A 40 8.24 -9.05 -7.60
CA LYS A 40 9.37 -9.23 -8.50
C LYS A 40 10.56 -9.93 -7.84
N TYR A 41 10.90 -9.57 -6.59
CA TYR A 41 12.10 -10.07 -5.90
C TYR A 41 11.81 -10.72 -4.54
N GLY A 42 10.54 -10.77 -4.13
CA GLY A 42 10.12 -11.17 -2.79
C GLY A 42 10.66 -12.51 -2.29
N ASN A 43 10.75 -12.63 -0.97
CA ASN A 43 11.31 -13.80 -0.31
C ASN A 43 10.22 -14.81 0.08
N PHE A 44 9.89 -15.71 -0.85
CA PHE A 44 8.90 -16.78 -0.65
C PHE A 44 9.28 -17.83 0.42
N SER A 45 10.51 -17.82 0.93
CA SER A 45 10.91 -18.68 2.05
C SER A 45 10.66 -18.07 3.43
N ASN A 46 10.41 -16.74 3.49
CA ASN A 46 10.10 -16.05 4.73
C ASN A 46 8.60 -16.18 5.04
N THR A 47 8.26 -16.67 6.23
CA THR A 47 6.86 -16.81 6.66
C THR A 47 6.14 -15.47 6.88
N ASP A 48 6.88 -14.38 7.10
CA ASP A 48 6.31 -13.03 7.17
C ASP A 48 6.02 -12.44 5.79
N PHE A 49 6.61 -12.98 4.71
CA PHE A 49 6.33 -12.54 3.36
C PHE A 49 5.00 -13.10 2.88
N GLN A 50 3.93 -12.31 3.00
CA GLN A 50 2.55 -12.72 2.67
C GLN A 50 1.83 -11.74 1.73
N PRO A 51 2.37 -11.47 0.52
CA PRO A 51 1.77 -10.51 -0.41
C PRO A 51 0.34 -10.88 -0.83
N GLU A 52 0.03 -12.18 -0.92
CA GLU A 52 -1.32 -12.66 -1.25
C GLU A 52 -2.34 -12.34 -0.14
N THR A 53 -1.93 -12.47 1.12
CA THR A 53 -2.77 -12.10 2.27
C THR A 53 -3.01 -10.59 2.27
N ILE A 54 -1.94 -9.80 2.10
CA ILE A 54 -2.02 -8.33 2.03
C ILE A 54 -2.98 -7.91 0.91
N LYS A 55 -2.86 -8.51 -0.29
CA LYS A 55 -3.75 -8.21 -1.43
C LYS A 55 -5.21 -8.52 -1.13
N LYS A 56 -5.50 -9.68 -0.52
CA LYS A 56 -6.86 -10.05 -0.14
C LYS A 56 -7.47 -9.06 0.84
N GLU A 57 -6.70 -8.65 1.84
CA GLU A 57 -7.14 -7.66 2.82
C GLU A 57 -7.29 -6.26 2.23
N LEU A 58 -6.42 -5.87 1.29
CA LEU A 58 -6.53 -4.60 0.57
C LEU A 58 -7.81 -4.53 -0.28
N ASN A 59 -8.26 -5.66 -0.86
CA ASN A 59 -9.51 -5.72 -1.62
C ASN A 59 -10.77 -5.55 -0.74
N THR A 60 -10.66 -5.86 0.55
CA THR A 60 -11.74 -5.70 1.53
C THR A 60 -11.43 -4.56 2.50
N PHE A 61 -10.55 -3.64 2.12
CA PHE A 61 -10.07 -2.59 3.01
C PHE A 61 -11.17 -1.54 3.24
N GLU A 62 -11.48 -1.28 4.50
CA GLU A 62 -12.58 -0.39 4.87
C GLU A 62 -12.22 1.10 4.75
N HIS A 63 -10.92 1.42 4.74
CA HIS A 63 -10.42 2.79 4.62
C HIS A 63 -10.26 3.19 3.15
N ASP A 64 -10.51 4.46 2.85
CA ASP A 64 -10.05 5.08 1.60
C ASP A 64 -8.53 4.93 1.50
N PHE A 65 -8.06 4.33 0.40
CA PHE A 65 -6.63 4.21 0.14
C PHE A 65 -6.24 4.67 -1.27
N TYR A 66 -4.98 5.07 -1.39
CA TYR A 66 -4.31 5.43 -2.62
C TYR A 66 -3.06 4.58 -2.76
N TYR A 67 -2.85 3.97 -3.93
CA TYR A 67 -1.72 3.09 -4.17
C TYR A 67 -1.17 3.34 -5.58
N VAL A 68 0.15 3.40 -5.67
CA VAL A 68 0.90 3.42 -6.92
C VAL A 68 1.89 2.26 -6.94
N TYR A 69 2.20 1.72 -8.10
CA TYR A 69 3.21 0.67 -8.20
C TYR A 69 4.60 1.21 -7.86
N GLY A 70 5.36 0.44 -7.08
CA GLY A 70 6.81 0.57 -7.01
C GLY A 70 7.54 -0.31 -8.02
N ASN A 71 8.86 -0.22 -8.05
CA ASN A 71 9.68 -0.94 -9.03
C ASN A 71 9.76 -2.46 -8.75
N CYS A 72 9.40 -2.88 -7.53
CA CYS A 72 9.32 -4.27 -7.10
C CYS A 72 7.91 -4.86 -7.23
N ASP A 73 6.90 -4.04 -7.54
CA ASP A 73 5.54 -4.47 -7.81
C ASP A 73 5.34 -4.84 -9.28
N THR A 74 4.59 -5.92 -9.53
CA THR A 74 4.19 -6.32 -10.88
C THR A 74 2.69 -6.02 -11.08
N PRO A 75 2.28 -5.24 -12.11
CA PRO A 75 0.87 -4.91 -12.35
C PRO A 75 -0.04 -6.13 -12.54
N THR A 76 0.48 -7.27 -13.01
CA THR A 76 -0.30 -8.50 -13.15
C THR A 76 -0.71 -9.10 -11.80
N PHE A 77 0.05 -8.84 -10.74
CA PHE A 77 -0.28 -9.32 -9.39
C PHE A 77 -1.47 -8.57 -8.80
N SER A 78 -1.52 -7.24 -8.95
CA SER A 78 -2.61 -6.39 -8.45
C SER A 78 -2.96 -5.32 -9.50
N PRO A 79 -3.79 -5.64 -10.50
CA PRO A 79 -4.06 -4.76 -11.62
C PRO A 79 -4.97 -3.58 -11.25
N GLY A 80 -4.95 -2.53 -12.07
CA GLY A 80 -5.86 -1.38 -11.95
C GLY A 80 -5.25 -0.12 -11.31
N PHE A 81 -4.01 -0.18 -10.87
CA PHE A 81 -3.24 0.98 -10.39
C PHE A 81 -2.29 1.50 -11.47
N ASP A 82 -1.59 2.61 -11.17
CA ASP A 82 -0.61 3.25 -12.05
C ASP A 82 0.70 3.51 -11.27
N THR A 83 1.76 3.90 -11.96
CA THR A 83 3.06 4.29 -11.41
C THR A 83 3.04 5.66 -10.74
N SER A 84 2.04 6.49 -11.05
CA SER A 84 1.82 7.77 -10.40
C SER A 84 0.34 8.11 -10.35
N MET A 85 -0.08 8.87 -9.34
CA MET A 85 -1.43 9.40 -9.28
C MET A 85 -1.47 10.73 -8.53
N THR A 86 -2.58 11.45 -8.70
CA THR A 86 -2.85 12.64 -7.90
C THR A 86 -4.18 12.50 -7.21
N PHE A 87 -4.24 12.86 -5.92
CA PHE A 87 -5.46 12.88 -5.13
C PHE A 87 -5.54 14.16 -4.29
N SER A 88 -6.71 14.41 -3.72
CA SER A 88 -6.94 15.56 -2.84
C SER A 88 -7.16 15.09 -1.40
N ALA A 89 -6.41 15.65 -0.46
CA ALA A 89 -6.63 15.48 0.97
C ALA A 89 -6.33 16.81 1.69
N PHE A 90 -7.10 17.14 2.73
CA PHE A 90 -6.92 18.37 3.52
C PHE A 90 -6.90 19.67 2.68
N ASN A 91 -7.73 19.76 1.63
CA ASN A 91 -7.73 20.86 0.66
C ASN A 91 -6.38 21.09 -0.04
N LYS A 92 -5.54 20.06 -0.13
CA LYS A 92 -4.29 20.02 -0.88
C LYS A 92 -4.37 18.96 -1.96
N LYS A 93 -3.76 19.26 -3.11
CA LYS A 93 -3.53 18.31 -4.19
C LYS A 93 -2.17 17.64 -3.96
N ILE A 94 -2.16 16.32 -3.83
CA ILE A 94 -0.98 15.51 -3.47
C ILE A 94 -0.62 14.63 -4.65
N LEU A 95 0.62 14.73 -5.12
CA LEU A 95 1.21 13.81 -6.08
C LEU A 95 1.78 12.60 -5.31
N LEU A 96 1.36 11.40 -5.70
CA LEU A 96 1.89 10.14 -5.21
C LEU A 96 2.62 9.44 -6.36
N THR A 97 3.87 9.07 -6.12
CA THR A 97 4.72 8.32 -7.06
C THR A 97 5.72 7.53 -6.22
N HIS A 98 6.12 6.37 -6.73
CA HIS A 98 7.30 5.67 -6.23
C HIS A 98 8.56 6.24 -6.89
N GLY A 99 9.70 6.15 -6.19
CA GLY A 99 10.99 6.76 -6.58
C GLY A 99 11.70 6.08 -7.75
#